data_AF-A0A354X103-F1
#
_entry.id   AF-A0A354X103-F1
#
_cell.length_a   1.000
_cell.length_b   1.000
_cell.length_c   1.000
_cell.angle_alpha   90.00
_cell.angle_beta   90.00
_cell.angle_gamma   90.00
#
_symmetry.space_group_name_H-M   'P 1'
#
loop_
_entity.id
_entity.type
_entity.pdbx_description
1 polymer ?
#
loop_
_entity_poly.entity_id
_entity_poly.type
_entity_poly.pdbx_seq_one_letter_code
_entity_poly.pdbx_strand_id
1 'polypeptide(L)'
;DVVVLDKTGTITEGKPEVTGILWSSDALPLHRDILYGIEYRSEHPLAEAITTALSSVATLLEGIDVEQVSGKGIEGTYLGKKYYIGNEAFIAS
;
A
#
# COMPACT_ATOMS: atom_id res chain seq x y z
N ASP A 1 6.16 12.49 -1.20
CA ASP A 1 6.01 11.71 0.05
C ASP A 1 6.21 10.25 -0.28
N VAL A 2 7.12 9.57 0.42
CA VAL A 2 7.61 8.23 0.06
C VAL A 2 7.20 7.25 1.17
N VAL A 3 6.62 6.11 0.79
CA VAL A 3 6.46 4.95 1.67
C VAL A 3 7.41 3.87 1.15
N VAL A 4 8.41 3.48 1.95
CA VAL A 4 9.36 2.41 1.63
C VAL A 4 9.08 1.23 2.55
N LEU A 5 8.90 0.03 1.99
CA LEU A 5 8.72 -1.24 2.70
C LEU A 5 9.93 -2.14 2.40
N ASP A 6 10.77 -2.42 3.41
CA ASP A 6 11.92 -3.33 3.30
C ASP A 6 11.61 -4.72 3.90
N LYS A 7 12.14 -5.77 3.28
CA LYS A 7 11.75 -7.18 3.48
C LYS A 7 12.86 -7.98 4.16
N THR A 8 12.86 -8.06 5.49
CA THR A 8 13.67 -9.08 6.19
C THR A 8 12.85 -10.37 6.34
N GLY A 9 13.38 -11.48 5.82
CA GLY A 9 12.63 -12.71 5.58
C GLY A 9 12.18 -13.47 6.81
N THR A 10 11.11 -14.25 6.64
CA THR A 10 10.88 -15.50 7.39
C THR A 10 10.03 -16.43 6.53
N ILE A 11 10.40 -17.72 6.52
CA ILE A 11 9.60 -18.82 5.98
C ILE A 11 8.56 -19.14 7.05
N THR A 12 7.29 -18.84 6.82
CA THR A 12 6.16 -19.33 7.61
C THR A 12 4.92 -19.23 6.71
N GLU A 13 3.99 -20.17 6.89
CA GLU A 13 2.73 -20.43 6.16
C GLU A 13 2.43 -19.50 4.99
N GLY A 14 2.27 -20.02 3.75
CA GLY A 14 2.29 -19.30 2.46
C GLY A 14 1.28 -18.15 2.20
N LYS A 15 0.87 -17.39 3.22
CA LYS A 15 0.19 -16.11 3.17
C LYS A 15 1.15 -15.04 3.71
N PRO A 16 1.36 -13.93 2.98
CA PRO A 16 2.16 -12.82 3.49
C PRO A 16 1.48 -12.20 4.73
N GLU A 17 2.30 -11.78 5.70
CA GLU A 17 1.87 -11.04 6.89
C GLU A 17 2.68 -9.76 7.02
N VAL A 18 2.05 -8.67 7.48
CA VAL A 18 2.73 -7.40 7.75
C VAL A 18 3.41 -7.47 9.11
N THR A 19 4.74 -7.46 9.11
CA THR A 19 5.55 -7.50 10.34
C THR A 19 5.78 -6.11 10.95
N GLY A 20 5.60 -5.04 10.17
CA GLY A 20 5.74 -3.67 10.63
C GLY A 20 5.40 -2.67 9.52
N ILE A 21 5.03 -1.46 9.92
CA ILE A 21 4.73 -0.35 9.01
C ILE A 21 5.54 0.86 9.46
N LEU A 22 6.40 1.36 8.58
CA LEU A 22 7.21 2.54 8.81
C LEU A 22 6.69 3.68 7.95
N TRP A 23 6.31 4.78 8.60
CA TRP A 23 5.84 5.98 7.93
C TRP A 23 6.97 7.01 7.88
N SER A 24 7.03 7.78 6.79
CA SER A 24 7.89 8.96 6.73
C SER A 24 7.46 9.99 7.80
N SER A 25 8.39 10.83 8.26
CA SER A 25 8.14 11.79 9.34
C SER A 25 7.10 12.86 8.98
N ASP A 26 6.90 13.12 7.70
CA ASP A 26 5.90 14.01 7.11
C ASP A 26 4.59 13.29 6.73
N ALA A 27 4.47 11.99 7.01
CA ALA A 27 3.29 11.23 6.65
C ALA A 27 2.06 11.71 7.44
N LEU A 28 1.03 12.10 6.70
CA LEU A 28 -0.27 12.44 7.26
C LEU A 28 -1.12 11.18 7.47
N PRO A 29 -2.07 11.17 8.42
CA PRO A 29 -3.06 10.10 8.57
C PRO A 29 -3.79 9.77 7.27
N LEU A 30 -3.97 10.77 6.40
CA LEU A 30 -4.56 10.61 5.08
C LEU A 30 -3.77 9.64 4.19
N HIS A 31 -2.44 9.60 4.28
CA HIS A 31 -1.62 8.68 3.46
C HIS A 31 -1.89 7.22 3.81
N ARG A 32 -2.16 6.94 5.09
CA ARG A 32 -2.60 5.61 5.54
C ARG A 32 -3.96 5.25 4.99
N ASP A 33 -4.92 6.18 5.02
CA ASP A 33 -6.27 5.94 4.52
C ASP A 33 -6.27 5.74 2.99
N ILE A 34 -5.41 6.46 2.28
CA ILE A 34 -5.18 6.28 0.84
C ILE A 34 -4.53 4.92 0.55
N LEU A 35 -3.44 4.57 1.23
CA LEU A 35 -2.79 3.26 1.09
C LEU A 35 -3.80 2.13 1.31
N TYR A 36 -4.58 2.21 2.39
CA TYR A 36 -5.62 1.24 2.69
C TYR A 36 -6.66 1.15 1.58
N GLY A 37 -7.14 2.29 1.06
CA GLY A 37 -8.15 2.29 0.00
C GLY A 37 -7.64 1.76 -1.35
N ILE A 38 -6.35 1.97 -1.67
CA ILE A 38 -5.74 1.40 -2.88
C ILE A 38 -5.61 -0.12 -2.74
N GLU A 39 -5.03 -0.59 -1.63
CA GLU A 39 -4.83 -2.03 -1.38
C GLU A 39 -6.16 -2.78 -1.20
N TYR A 40 -7.18 -2.14 -0.63
CA TYR A 40 -8.51 -2.73 -0.50
C TYR A 40 -9.15 -3.09 -1.86
N ARG A 41 -8.73 -2.41 -2.93
CA ARG A 41 -9.21 -2.65 -4.30
C ARG A 41 -8.26 -3.55 -5.11
N SER A 42 -7.18 -4.01 -4.51
CA SER A 42 -6.19 -4.90 -5.14
C SER A 42 -6.50 -6.36 -4.81
N GLU A 43 -6.41 -7.23 -5.82
CA GLU A 43 -6.63 -8.67 -5.66
C GLU A 43 -5.35 -9.43 -5.27
N HIS A 44 -4.25 -8.73 -4.96
CA HIS A 44 -2.99 -9.37 -4.61
C HIS A 44 -3.00 -9.92 -3.17
N PRO A 45 -2.42 -11.11 -2.91
CA PRO A 45 -2.28 -11.64 -1.55
C PRO A 45 -1.53 -10.69 -0.59
N LEU A 46 -0.62 -9.86 -1.12
CA LEU A 46 0.07 -8.83 -0.35
C LEU A 46 -0.88 -7.71 0.11
N ALA A 47 -1.85 -7.36 -0.74
CA ALA A 47 -2.85 -6.34 -0.44
C ALA A 47 -3.77 -6.79 0.71
N GLU A 48 -4.13 -8.07 0.73
CA GLU A 48 -4.92 -8.67 1.83
C GLU A 48 -4.19 -8.53 3.17
N ALA A 49 -2.87 -8.78 3.20
CA ALA A 49 -2.06 -8.61 4.40
C ALA A 49 -2.04 -7.16 4.89
N ILE A 50 -1.86 -6.20 3.97
CA ILE A 50 -1.79 -4.77 4.28
C ILE A 50 -3.15 -4.23 4.75
N THR A 51 -4.22 -4.58 4.05
CA THR A 51 -5.58 -4.16 4.42
C THR A 51 -5.99 -4.74 5.78
N THR A 52 -5.64 -6.00 6.06
CA THR A 52 -5.87 -6.60 7.38
C THR A 52 -5.13 -5.82 8.47
N ALA A 53 -3.85 -5.51 8.27
CA ALA A 53 -3.04 -4.77 9.24
C ALA A 53 -3.53 -3.34 9.48
N LEU A 54 -4.11 -2.70 8.47
CA LEU A 54 -4.59 -1.32 8.54
C LEU A 54 -6.07 -1.19 8.90
N SER A 55 -6.85 -2.27 8.84
CA SER A 55 -8.32 -2.27 9.02
C SER A 55 -8.82 -1.62 10.31
N SER A 56 -8.03 -1.66 11.40
CA SER A 56 -8.40 -1.11 12.70
C SER A 56 -8.07 0.37 12.87
N VAL A 57 -7.23 0.92 12.00
CA VAL A 57 -6.66 2.28 12.13
C VAL A 57 -6.93 3.17 10.92
N ALA A 58 -7.21 2.59 9.75
CA ALA A 58 -7.46 3.30 8.50
C ALA A 58 -8.96 3.42 8.21
N THR A 59 -9.33 4.50 7.54
CA THR A 59 -10.69 4.70 7.03
C THR A 59 -10.73 4.36 5.54
N LEU A 60 -11.74 3.62 5.10
CA LEU A 60 -11.95 3.36 3.67
C LEU A 60 -12.39 4.65 2.98
N LEU A 61 -11.54 5.16 2.09
CA LEU A 61 -11.88 6.30 1.26
C LEU A 61 -12.65 5.87 0.01
N GLU A 62 -13.65 6.67 -0.34
CA GLU A 62 -14.38 6.57 -1.60
C GLU A 62 -13.69 7.41 -2.69
N GLY A 63 -13.93 7.07 -3.96
CA GLY A 63 -13.37 7.83 -5.09
C GLY A 63 -11.86 7.69 -5.28
N ILE A 64 -11.29 6.56 -4.86
CA ILE A 64 -9.94 6.16 -5.26
C ILE A 64 -10.04 5.29 -6.51
N ASP A 65 -9.42 5.76 -7.59
CA ASP A 65 -9.21 4.97 -8.81
C ASP A 65 -7.90 4.19 -8.66
N VAL A 66 -7.90 2.90 -9.04
CA VAL A 66 -6.74 2.02 -8.89
C VAL A 66 -6.44 1.34 -10.21
N GLU A 67 -5.17 1.35 -10.60
CA GLU A 67 -4.66 0.70 -11.80
C GLU A 67 -3.48 -0.22 -11.45
N GLN A 68 -3.59 -1.48 -11.86
CA GLN A 68 -2.54 -2.48 -11.67
C GLN A 68 -1.48 -2.36 -12.76
N VAL A 69 -0.22 -2.14 -12.38
CA VAL A 69 0.91 -2.06 -13.30
C VAL A 69 1.71 -3.36 -13.21
N SER A 70 1.35 -4.31 -14.07
CA SER A 70 1.95 -5.66 -14.13
C SER A 70 3.47 -5.63 -14.06
N GLY A 71 4.02 -6.34 -13.07
CA GLY A 71 5.46 -6.49 -12.86
C GLY A 71 6.15 -5.30 -12.17
N LYS A 72 5.40 -4.25 -11.80
CA LYS A 72 5.96 -3.05 -11.14
C LYS A 72 5.27 -2.72 -9.81
N GLY A 73 3.94 -2.71 -9.79
CA GLY A 73 3.18 -2.27 -8.64
C GLY A 73 1.76 -1.86 -8.98
N ILE A 74 1.20 -0.95 -8.18
CA ILE A 74 -0.15 -0.41 -8.27
C ILE A 74 -0.06 1.12 -8.26
N GLU A 75 -0.81 1.76 -9.15
CA GLU A 75 -1.06 3.19 -9.15
C GLU A 75 -2.46 3.44 -8.56
N GLY A 76 -2.56 4.41 -7.64
CA GLY A 76 -3.83 4.90 -7.13
C GLY A 76 -3.98 6.39 -7.40
N THR A 77 -5.16 6.84 -7.79
CA THR A 77 -5.50 8.25 -7.95
C THR A 77 -6.57 8.64 -6.95
N TYR A 78 -6.29 9.66 -6.14
CA TYR A 78 -7.24 10.23 -5.19
C TYR A 78 -7.19 11.76 -5.27
N LEU A 79 -8.34 12.39 -5.46
CA LEU A 79 -8.47 13.85 -5.62
C LEU A 79 -7.52 14.44 -6.69
N GLY A 80 -7.33 13.70 -7.79
CA GLY A 80 -6.44 14.11 -8.89
C GLY A 80 -4.94 14.01 -8.59
N LYS A 81 -4.55 13.45 -7.43
CA LYS A 81 -3.17 13.13 -7.09
C LYS A 81 -2.91 11.64 -7.27
N LYS A 82 -1.75 11.33 -7.85
CA LYS A 82 -1.28 9.96 -8.05
C LYS A 82 -0.44 9.48 -6.87
N TYR A 83 -0.61 8.22 -6.53
CA TYR A 83 0.06 7.48 -5.47
C TYR A 83 0.55 6.17 -6.06
N TYR A 84 1.75 5.75 -5.64
CA TYR A 84 2.40 4.57 -6.19
C TYR A 84 2.74 3.60 -5.07
N ILE A 85 2.44 2.32 -5.29
CA ILE A 85 2.77 1.23 -4.38
C ILE A 85 3.50 0.19 -5.20
N GLY A 86 4.71 -0.20 -4.80
CA GLY A 86 5.47 -1.19 -5.56
C GLY A 86 6.92 -1.24 -5.14
N ASN A 87 7.77 -1.74 -6.04
CA ASN A 87 9.21 -1.75 -5.81
C ASN A 87 9.80 -0.33 -5.87
N GLU A 88 11.01 -0.16 -5.31
CA GLU A 88 11.71 1.13 -5.29
C GLU A 88 11.88 1.71 -6.70
N ALA A 89 12.14 0.87 -7.70
CA ALA A 89 12.32 1.30 -9.08
C ALA A 89 11.05 1.90 -9.70
N PHE A 90 9.87 1.45 -9.27
CA PHE A 90 8.57 1.96 -9.70
C PHE A 90 8.16 3.21 -8.93
N ILE A 91 8.49 3.30 -7.64
CA ILE A 91 8.20 4.48 -6.83
C ILE A 91 9.13 5.65 -7.22
N ALA A 92 10.33 5.37 -7.72
CA ALA A 92 11.30 6.37 -8.15
C ALA A 92 11.14 6.84 -9.62
N SER A 93 10.22 6.26 -10.39
CA SER A 93 9.99 6.60 -11.81
C SER A 93 8.97 7.72 -11.98
#